data_AF-A0A445GNE8-F1
#
_entry.id   AF-A0A445GNE8-F1
#
_cell.length_a   1.000
_cell.length_b   1.000
_cell.length_c   1.000
_cell.angle_alpha   90.00
_cell.angle_beta   90.00
_cell.angle_gamma   90.00
#
_symmetry.space_group_name_H-M   'P 1'
#
loop_
_entity.id
_entity.type
_entity.pdbx_description
1 polymer ?
#
loop_
_entity_poly.entity_id
_entity_poly.type
_entity_poly.pdbx_seq_one_letter_code
_entity_poly.pdbx_strand_id
1 'polypeptide(L)'
;MASSSEQEFVTHYRALVNRFPRSHGFWDSEVASRVGEKLEFRLREIGVTNVQFDPHEKQSRPVHYRVMLSSLFHSIKNTGVD
;
A
#
# COMPACT_ATOMS: atom_id res chain seq x y z
N MET A 1 -8.56 -7.78 -5.76
CA MET A 1 -8.27 -6.35 -5.56
C MET A 1 -7.72 -6.18 -4.15
N ALA A 2 -6.72 -5.33 -3.95
CA ALA A 2 -6.18 -4.97 -2.63
C ALA A 2 -6.20 -3.44 -2.51
N SER A 3 -6.87 -2.91 -1.49
CA SER A 3 -7.12 -1.48 -1.33
C SER A 3 -7.25 -1.08 0.14
N SER A 4 -6.93 0.17 0.46
CA SER A 4 -7.13 0.74 1.80
C SER A 4 -8.60 0.99 2.16
N SER A 5 -9.53 0.82 1.21
CA SER A 5 -10.97 0.93 1.45
C SER A 5 -11.59 -0.34 2.02
N GLU A 6 -10.81 -1.41 2.18
CA GLU A 6 -11.30 -2.68 2.70
C GLU A 6 -11.60 -2.64 4.19
N GLN A 7 -12.51 -3.52 4.64
CA GLN A 7 -13.06 -3.55 5.99
C GLN A 7 -11.98 -3.61 7.09
N GLU A 8 -10.86 -4.26 6.79
CA GLU A 8 -9.69 -4.43 7.67
C GLU A 8 -9.03 -3.11 8.06
N PHE A 9 -9.16 -2.08 7.22
CA PHE A 9 -8.60 -0.74 7.44
C PHE A 9 -9.60 0.24 8.07
N VAL A 10 -10.89 -0.12 8.14
CA VAL A 10 -11.95 0.77 8.65
C VAL A 10 -11.73 1.14 10.12
N THR A 11 -11.25 0.20 10.93
CA THR A 11 -10.93 0.46 12.35
C THR A 11 -9.77 1.46 12.48
N HIS A 12 -8.72 1.28 11.70
CA HIS A 12 -7.57 2.19 11.64
C HIS A 12 -7.99 3.60 11.17
N TYR A 13 -8.80 3.67 10.11
CA TYR A 13 -9.37 4.92 9.60
C TYR A 13 -10.19 5.65 10.66
N ARG A 14 -11.11 4.96 11.35
CA ARG A 14 -11.94 5.54 12.42
C ARG A 14 -11.08 6.09 13.56
N ALA A 15 -10.02 5.40 13.95
CA ALA A 15 -9.10 5.88 14.97
C ALA A 15 -8.40 7.20 14.53
N LEU A 16 -7.95 7.27 13.28
CA LEU A 16 -7.34 8.47 12.72
C LEU A 16 -8.31 9.64 12.61
N VAL A 17 -9.56 9.40 12.18
CA VAL A 17 -10.59 10.46 12.12
C VAL A 17 -10.89 11.02 13.52
N ASN A 18 -11.01 10.15 14.53
CA ASN A 18 -11.28 10.60 15.90
C ASN A 18 -10.11 11.42 16.48
N ARG A 19 -8.87 11.07 16.12
CA ARG A 19 -7.67 11.75 16.60
C ARG A 19 -7.36 13.04 15.82
N PHE A 20 -7.59 13.03 14.51
CA PHE A 20 -7.29 14.12 13.58
C PHE A 20 -8.50 14.41 12.67
N PRO A 21 -9.55 15.07 13.19
CA PRO A 21 -10.82 15.25 12.49
C PRO A 21 -10.77 16.12 11.22
N ARG A 22 -9.62 16.73 10.91
CA ARG A 22 -9.37 17.49 9.67
C ARG A 22 -8.26 16.90 8.79
N SER A 23 -7.76 15.72 9.14
CA SER A 23 -6.82 15.00 8.28
C SER A 23 -7.57 14.47 7.06
N HIS A 24 -7.05 14.75 5.88
CA HIS A 24 -7.47 14.10 4.64
C HIS A 24 -6.48 12.98 4.22
N GLY A 25 -5.40 12.80 4.98
CA GLY A 25 -4.36 11.81 4.73
C GLY A 25 -4.53 10.61 5.66
N PHE A 26 -5.18 9.55 5.16
CA PHE A 26 -5.34 8.27 5.85
C PHE A 26 -4.44 7.18 5.28
N TRP A 27 -3.62 7.56 4.31
CA TRP A 27 -2.61 6.71 3.72
C TRP A 27 -1.30 6.97 4.46
N ASP A 28 -0.81 5.96 5.18
CA ASP A 28 0.47 5.98 5.87
C ASP A 28 1.33 4.79 5.42
N SER A 29 2.57 4.73 5.92
CA SER A 29 3.48 3.66 5.57
C SER A 29 3.00 2.27 6.03
N GLU A 30 2.23 2.19 7.13
CA GLU A 30 1.73 0.93 7.69
C GLU A 30 0.59 0.37 6.84
N VAL A 31 -0.40 1.20 6.50
CA VAL A 31 -1.50 0.88 5.57
C VAL A 31 -0.92 0.46 4.22
N ALA A 32 0.07 1.20 3.71
CA ALA A 32 0.75 0.87 2.47
C ALA A 32 1.45 -0.50 2.51
N SER A 33 2.13 -0.84 3.62
CA SER A 33 2.77 -2.16 3.80
C SER A 33 1.73 -3.29 3.82
N ARG A 34 0.66 -3.13 4.59
CA ARG A 34 -0.41 -4.14 4.70
C ARG A 34 -1.15 -4.36 3.38
N VAL A 35 -1.42 -3.29 2.64
CA VAL A 35 -2.00 -3.39 1.29
C VAL A 35 -1.03 -4.13 0.36
N GLY A 36 0.28 -3.89 0.48
CA GLY A 36 1.32 -4.60 -0.25
C GLY A 36 1.32 -6.11 0.02
N GLU A 37 1.33 -6.51 1.29
CA GLU A 37 1.27 -7.94 1.71
C GLU A 37 0.03 -8.62 1.16
N LYS A 38 -1.12 -7.95 1.25
CA LYS A 38 -2.38 -8.49 0.74
C LYS A 38 -2.37 -8.61 -0.77
N LEU A 39 -1.80 -7.63 -1.48
CA LEU A 39 -1.68 -7.69 -2.92
C LEU A 39 -0.82 -8.88 -3.34
N GLU A 40 0.31 -9.11 -2.66
CA GLU A 40 1.16 -10.28 -2.90
C GLU A 40 0.40 -11.59 -2.69
N PHE A 41 -0.30 -11.73 -1.57
CA PHE A 41 -1.05 -12.95 -1.28
C PHE A 41 -2.05 -13.28 -2.40
N ARG A 42 -2.76 -12.25 -2.90
CA ARG A 42 -3.69 -12.40 -4.02
C ARG A 42 -2.98 -12.70 -5.35
N LEU A 43 -1.83 -12.10 -5.61
CA LEU A 43 -1.04 -12.40 -6.82
C LEU A 43 -0.57 -13.86 -6.80
N ARG A 44 -0.09 -14.34 -5.66
CA ARG A 44 0.30 -15.75 -5.47
C ARG A 44 -0.87 -16.72 -5.59
N GLU A 45 -2.04 -16.39 -5.04
CA GLU A 45 -3.25 -17.21 -5.20
C GLU A 45 -3.61 -17.41 -6.69
N ILE A 46 -3.34 -16.41 -7.53
CA ILE A 46 -3.60 -16.45 -8.98
C ILE A 46 -2.42 -17.07 -9.74
N GLY A 47 -1.31 -17.39 -9.06
CA GLY A 47 -0.10 -17.97 -9.66
C GLY A 47 0.82 -16.94 -10.34
N VAL A 48 0.61 -15.66 -10.07
CA VAL A 48 1.49 -14.57 -10.56
C VAL A 48 2.62 -14.36 -9.56
N THR A 49 3.85 -14.62 -10.00
CA THR A 49 5.06 -14.51 -9.16
C THR A 49 5.97 -13.37 -9.57
N ASN A 50 5.87 -12.87 -10.81
CA ASN A 50 6.76 -11.85 -11.35
C ASN A 50 5.93 -10.61 -11.68
N VAL A 51 6.17 -9.50 -10.98
CA VAL A 51 5.42 -8.26 -11.16
C VAL A 51 6.38 -7.09 -11.20
N GLN A 52 6.55 -6.53 -12.38
CA GLN A 52 7.32 -5.32 -12.56
C GLN A 52 6.45 -4.08 -12.34
N PHE A 53 7.01 -3.14 -11.60
CA PHE A 53 6.43 -1.82 -11.45
C PHE A 53 7.13 -0.84 -12.38
N ASP A 54 6.37 -0.03 -13.10
CA ASP A 54 6.92 0.99 -13.97
C ASP A 54 7.78 2.01 -13.17
N PRO A 55 9.10 2.08 -13.41
CA PRO A 55 9.97 3.02 -12.72
C PRO A 55 9.69 4.47 -13.10
N HIS A 56 9.15 4.73 -14.30
CA HIS A 56 8.75 6.09 -14.72
C HIS A 56 7.56 6.58 -13.91
N GLU A 57 6.58 5.71 -13.66
CA GLU A 57 5.43 6.04 -12.82
C GLU A 57 5.84 6.32 -11.36
N LYS A 58 6.85 5.60 -10.84
CA LYS A 58 7.42 5.89 -9.51
C LYS A 58 8.12 7.25 -9.46
N GLN A 59 8.88 7.59 -10.50
CA GLN A 59 9.63 8.85 -10.58
C GLN A 59 8.83 10.06 -11.06
N SER A 60 7.65 9.89 -11.63
CA SER A 60 6.79 11.03 -12.00
C SER A 60 6.01 11.55 -10.79
N ARG A 61 5.81 10.73 -9.75
CA ARG A 61 5.05 11.10 -8.54
C ARG A 61 5.79 12.16 -7.71
N PRO A 62 5.07 13.06 -7.00
CA PRO A 62 5.67 13.97 -6.02
C PRO A 62 6.40 13.23 -4.89
N VAL A 63 7.42 13.86 -4.29
CA VAL A 63 8.31 13.24 -3.29
C VAL A 63 7.54 12.65 -2.10
N HIS A 64 6.54 13.35 -1.57
CA HIS A 64 5.75 12.85 -0.43
C HIS A 64 4.97 11.56 -0.76
N TYR A 65 4.47 11.41 -2.00
CA TYR A 65 3.85 10.16 -2.44
C TYR A 65 4.86 9.05 -2.65
N ARG A 66 6.08 9.34 -3.12
CA ARG A 66 7.13 8.33 -3.25
C ARG A 66 7.51 7.72 -1.90
N VAL A 67 7.63 8.56 -0.88
CA VAL A 67 7.93 8.11 0.49
C VAL A 67 6.82 7.19 1.00
N MET A 68 5.55 7.58 0.83
CA MET A 68 4.41 6.76 1.25
C MET A 68 4.29 5.43 0.49
N LEU A 69 4.56 5.42 -0.81
CA LEU A 69 4.47 4.20 -1.62
C LEU A 69 5.69 3.29 -1.47
N SER A 70 6.79 3.81 -0.92
CA SER A 70 8.02 3.04 -0.74
C SER A 70 7.79 1.80 0.13
N SER A 71 6.98 1.89 1.19
CA SER A 71 6.65 0.74 2.04
C SER A 71 5.77 -0.30 1.35
N LEU A 72 4.85 0.12 0.48
CA LEU A 72 4.06 -0.80 -0.35
C LEU A 72 4.98 -1.61 -1.29
N PHE A 73 5.88 -0.93 -2.00
CA PHE A 73 6.81 -1.62 -2.90
C PHE A 73 7.80 -2.51 -2.14
N HIS A 74 8.28 -2.04 -0.98
CA HIS A 74 9.19 -2.82 -0.15
C HIS A 74 8.54 -4.09 0.41
N SER A 75 7.28 -3.97 0.85
CA SER A 75 6.48 -5.10 1.29
C SER A 75 6.35 -6.17 0.20
N ILE A 76 5.90 -5.78 -1.00
CA ILE A 76 5.71 -6.72 -2.13
C ILE A 76 7.03 -7.39 -2.54
N LYS A 77 8.13 -6.62 -2.54
CA LYS A 77 9.46 -7.14 -2.89
C LYS A 77 10.00 -8.13 -1.84
N ASN A 78 9.85 -7.83 -0.55
CA ASN A 78 10.32 -8.71 0.52
C ASN A 78 9.57 -10.04 0.54
N THR A 79 8.34 -10.06 0.04
CA THR A 79 7.53 -11.26 -0.09
C THR A 79 7.81 -12.04 -1.38
N GLY A 80 8.90 -11.78 -2.11
CA GLY A 80 9.38 -12.66 -3.18
C GLY A 80 8.61 -12.57 -4.49
N VAL A 81 7.94 -11.45 -4.74
CA VAL A 81 7.53 -11.04 -6.08
C VAL A 81 8.64 -10.15 -6.64
N ASP A 82 9.38 -10.67 -7.62
CA ASP A 82 10.48 -9.95 -8.31
C ASP A 82 9.96 -9.08 -9.48
#